data_AF-A0A380TNJ9-F1
#
_entry.id   AF-A0A380TNJ9-F1
#
_cell.length_a   1.000
_cell.length_b   1.000
_cell.length_c   1.000
_cell.angle_alpha   90.00
_cell.angle_beta   90.00
_cell.angle_gamma   90.00
#
_symmetry.space_group_name_H-M   'P 1'
#
loop_
_entity.id
_entity.type
_entity.pdbx_description
1 polymer ?
#
loop_
_entity_poly.entity_id
_entity_poly.type
_entity_poly.pdbx_seq_one_letter_code
_entity_poly.pdbx_strand_id
1 'polypeptide(L)'
;MPTAVVLDSQFNVAATYPSSEFKFQEASGFKDNRFVADLNLTPAAGQDYLYLLVYTTQQDVAKTTMVPPPAKVYAKATGKQPPAINDIEVKHSLNGEVIVNATTSNGTKFIGLPTTVFSSNKASKQVGTVQSVVNSQAVNTAVDKDTETYFNQAVTKALKAKDINKAMNLVNEAERLGLKSPRQTFLKQVSLK
;
A
#
# COMPACT_ATOMS: atom_id res chain seq x y z
N MET A 1 11.08 13.16 6.76
CA MET A 1 9.81 13.22 6.00
C MET A 1 8.86 12.15 6.49
N PRO A 2 7.56 12.45 6.69
CA PRO A 2 6.60 11.45 7.12
C PRO A 2 6.24 10.49 5.98
N THR A 3 5.96 9.25 6.34
CA THR A 3 5.29 8.23 5.55
C THR A 3 4.07 7.80 6.36
N ALA A 4 2.94 7.58 5.70
CA ALA A 4 1.71 7.15 6.34
C ALA A 4 1.28 5.78 5.83
N VAL A 5 0.91 4.89 6.74
CA VAL A 5 0.29 3.60 6.45
C VAL A 5 -1.08 3.58 7.10
N VAL A 6 -2.05 3.14 6.32
CA VAL A 6 -3.45 3.01 6.72
C VAL A 6 -3.76 1.54 6.91
N LEU A 7 -4.30 1.19 8.06
CA LEU A 7 -4.69 -0.17 8.42
C LEU A 7 -6.19 -0.30 8.58
N ASP A 8 -6.74 -1.44 8.19
CA ASP A 8 -8.15 -1.79 8.42
C ASP A 8 -8.43 -2.15 9.88
N SER A 9 -9.68 -2.53 10.21
CA SER A 9 -10.08 -2.88 11.57
C SER A 9 -9.42 -4.15 12.10
N GLN A 10 -8.81 -4.97 11.24
CA GLN A 10 -8.03 -6.15 11.59
C GLN A 10 -6.51 -5.89 11.57
N PHE A 11 -6.09 -4.61 11.49
CA PHE A 11 -4.69 -4.19 11.41
C PHE A 11 -3.93 -4.66 10.15
N ASN A 12 -4.64 -5.06 9.09
CA ASN A 12 -3.98 -5.33 7.82
C ASN A 12 -3.69 -4.03 7.09
N VAL A 13 -2.57 -3.98 6.37
CA VAL A 13 -2.21 -2.84 5.54
C VAL A 13 -3.23 -2.69 4.41
N ALA A 14 -3.93 -1.56 4.40
CA ALA A 14 -4.96 -1.24 3.41
C ALA A 14 -4.50 -0.18 2.40
N ALA A 15 -3.68 0.78 2.82
CA ALA A 15 -3.05 1.74 1.91
C ALA A 15 -1.73 2.26 2.47
N THR A 16 -0.82 2.66 1.58
CA THR A 16 0.47 3.25 1.95
C THR A 16 0.66 4.54 1.15
N TYR A 17 1.06 5.59 1.87
CA TYR A 17 1.33 6.93 1.36
C TYR A 17 2.81 7.21 1.60
N PRO A 18 3.69 7.00 0.60
CA PRO A 18 5.12 7.21 0.74
C PRO A 18 5.44 8.68 0.99
N SER A 19 6.63 8.95 1.53
CA SER A 19 7.10 10.31 1.82
C SER A 19 7.08 11.27 0.63
N SER A 20 7.13 10.75 -0.60
CA SER A 20 6.99 11.54 -1.82
C SER A 20 5.60 12.14 -2.05
N GLU A 21 4.55 11.59 -1.45
CA GLU A 21 3.20 12.15 -1.53
C GLU A 21 3.01 13.37 -0.64
N PHE A 22 3.84 13.51 0.40
CA PHE A 22 3.85 14.68 1.27
C PHE A 22 4.56 15.84 0.59
N LYS A 23 3.81 16.89 0.28
CA LYS A 23 4.33 18.07 -0.41
C LYS A 23 4.67 19.17 0.57
N PHE A 24 5.83 19.79 0.35
CA PHE A 24 6.21 20.99 1.08
C PHE A 24 5.23 22.14 0.73
N GLN A 25 4.68 22.77 1.75
CA GLN A 25 3.89 23.98 1.64
C GLN A 25 4.58 25.09 2.43
N GLU A 26 4.85 26.20 1.75
CA GLU A 26 5.38 27.43 2.34
C GLU A 26 4.41 27.96 3.43
N ALA A 27 4.97 28.70 4.38
CA ALA A 27 4.19 29.38 5.40
C ALA A 27 3.17 30.33 4.76
N SER A 28 1.92 30.26 5.24
CA SER A 28 0.81 31.05 4.70
C SER A 28 -0.24 31.29 5.78
N GLY A 29 -0.60 32.55 5.98
CA GLY A 29 -1.49 32.96 7.08
C GLY A 29 -0.91 32.57 8.43
N PHE A 30 -1.68 31.81 9.21
CA PHE A 30 -1.28 31.26 10.52
C PHE A 30 -0.66 29.86 10.44
N LYS A 31 -0.35 29.36 9.24
CA LYS A 31 0.24 28.03 9.05
C LYS A 31 1.71 28.15 8.69
N ASP A 32 2.57 27.50 9.45
CA ASP A 32 4.00 27.45 9.17
C ASP A 32 4.35 26.54 7.98
N ASN A 33 5.63 26.58 7.61
CA ASN A 33 6.25 25.67 6.65
C ASN A 33 6.01 24.22 7.10
N ARG A 34 5.38 23.42 6.25
CA ARG A 34 4.95 22.07 6.63
C ARG A 34 4.90 21.12 5.44
N PHE A 35 4.80 19.84 5.74
CA PHE A 35 4.54 18.80 4.77
C PHE A 35 3.08 18.36 4.86
N VAL A 36 2.39 18.31 3.73
CA VAL A 36 0.95 17.97 3.65
C VAL A 36 0.73 16.86 2.64
N ALA A 37 -0.10 15.90 3.00
CA ALA A 37 -0.67 14.91 2.09
C ALA A 37 -2.17 14.77 2.37
N ASP A 38 -2.95 14.60 1.31
CA ASP A 38 -4.39 14.37 1.41
C ASP A 38 -4.69 12.88 1.25
N LEU A 39 -5.29 12.29 2.28
CA LEU A 39 -5.61 10.87 2.33
C LEU A 39 -7.10 10.67 1.99
N ASN A 40 -7.39 10.35 0.73
CA ASN A 40 -8.75 10.09 0.26
C ASN A 40 -9.18 8.65 0.53
N LEU A 41 -9.83 8.42 1.66
CA LEU A 41 -10.13 7.09 2.20
C LEU A 41 -11.63 6.82 2.28
N THR A 42 -12.05 5.61 1.92
CA THR A 42 -13.44 5.15 1.97
C THR A 42 -13.50 3.81 2.72
N PRO A 43 -13.83 3.81 4.01
CA PRO A 43 -13.99 2.58 4.77
C PRO A 43 -15.09 1.68 4.19
N ALA A 44 -14.89 0.36 4.26
CA ALA A 44 -15.93 -0.60 3.91
C ALA A 44 -17.14 -0.49 4.85
N ALA A 45 -18.30 -0.93 4.37
CA ALA A 45 -19.50 -1.00 5.21
C ALA A 45 -19.26 -1.92 6.42
N GLY A 46 -19.57 -1.42 7.63
CA GLY A 46 -19.32 -2.14 8.89
C GLY A 46 -17.91 -1.98 9.45
N GLN A 47 -17.07 -1.12 8.87
CA GLN A 47 -15.78 -0.74 9.44
C GLN A 47 -15.91 0.58 10.22
N ASP A 48 -15.96 0.46 11.55
CA ASP A 48 -16.13 1.63 12.44
C ASP A 48 -14.84 2.44 12.62
N TYR A 49 -13.69 1.79 12.50
CA TYR A 49 -12.38 2.40 12.77
C TYR A 49 -11.39 2.19 11.64
N LEU A 50 -10.47 3.13 11.54
CA LEU A 50 -9.30 3.05 10.70
C LEU A 50 -8.09 3.44 11.53
N TYR A 51 -6.98 2.73 11.36
CA TYR A 51 -5.74 3.06 12.06
C TYR A 51 -4.76 3.71 11.09
N LEU A 52 -4.17 4.83 11.54
CA LEU A 52 -3.15 5.56 10.80
C LEU A 52 -1.82 5.43 11.53
N LEU A 53 -0.84 4.81 10.90
CA LEU A 53 0.54 4.77 11.35
C LEU A 53 1.36 5.80 10.57
N VAL A 54 1.82 6.84 11.25
CA VAL A 54 2.75 7.82 10.68
C VAL A 54 4.15 7.56 11.23
N TYR A 55 5.12 7.40 10.34
CA TYR A 55 6.51 7.16 10.70
C TYR A 55 7.47 7.85 9.72
N THR A 56 8.76 7.80 10.00
CA THR A 56 9.80 8.25 9.06
C THR A 56 10.86 7.15 8.91
N THR A 57 11.61 7.18 7.83
CA THR A 57 12.69 6.23 7.56
C THR A 57 14.06 6.90 7.74
N GLN A 58 15.10 6.13 8.02
CA GLN A 58 16.46 6.68 8.09
C GLN A 58 16.89 7.36 6.78
N GLN A 59 16.46 6.82 5.64
CA GLN A 59 16.68 7.42 4.33
C GLN A 59 16.01 8.79 4.21
N ASP A 60 14.81 8.94 4.75
CA ASP A 60 14.08 10.21 4.72
C ASP A 60 14.61 11.22 5.74
N VAL A 61 15.18 10.78 6.86
CA VAL A 61 15.85 11.65 7.84
C VAL A 61 17.19 12.18 7.29
N ALA A 62 17.91 11.38 6.50
CA ALA A 62 19.17 11.78 5.88
C ALA A 62 19.02 12.81 4.75
N LYS A 63 17.80 13.04 4.25
CA LYS A 63 17.50 14.04 3.21
C LYS A 63 17.34 15.45 3.79
N THR A 64 17.30 16.42 2.90
CA THR A 64 17.05 17.83 3.20
C THR A 64 15.92 18.40 2.34
N THR A 65 15.37 19.53 2.77
CA THR A 65 14.34 20.28 2.04
C THR A 65 14.82 21.70 1.82
N MET A 66 14.60 22.21 0.61
CA MET A 66 14.88 23.61 0.28
C MET A 66 13.68 24.47 0.65
N VAL A 67 13.90 25.45 1.52
CA VAL A 67 12.88 26.37 2.01
C VAL A 67 13.19 27.77 1.50
N PRO A 68 12.25 28.44 0.82
CA PRO A 68 12.46 29.80 0.35
C PRO A 68 12.58 30.77 1.53
N PRO A 69 13.53 31.72 1.52
CA PRO A 69 13.65 32.72 2.56
C PRO A 69 12.42 33.64 2.60
N PRO A 70 12.10 34.23 3.77
CA PRO A 70 10.94 35.11 3.92
C PRO A 70 10.87 36.25 2.90
N ALA A 71 12.02 36.83 2.51
CA ALA A 71 12.09 37.90 1.52
C ALA A 71 11.57 37.48 0.13
N LYS A 72 11.83 36.22 -0.30
CA LYS A 72 11.29 35.69 -1.57
C LYS A 72 9.79 35.49 -1.49
N VAL A 73 9.32 34.86 -0.41
CA VAL A 73 7.89 34.57 -0.21
C VAL A 73 7.09 35.88 -0.14
N TYR A 74 7.59 36.89 0.56
CA TYR A 74 6.97 38.21 0.65
C TYR A 74 6.90 38.94 -0.71
N ALA A 75 8.00 38.92 -1.48
CA ALA A 75 8.01 39.53 -2.81
C ALA A 75 7.00 38.84 -3.75
N LYS A 76 6.97 37.50 -3.77
CA LYS A 76 6.00 36.69 -4.53
C LYS A 76 4.56 37.00 -4.13
N ALA A 77 4.27 37.11 -2.83
CA ALA A 77 2.93 37.42 -2.32
C ALA A 77 2.47 38.86 -2.63
N THR A 78 3.40 39.81 -2.75
CA THR A 78 3.11 41.22 -3.06
C THR A 78 3.21 41.55 -4.55
N GLY A 79 3.39 40.54 -5.42
CA GLY A 79 3.54 40.73 -6.87
C GLY A 79 4.83 41.45 -7.28
N LYS A 80 5.81 41.53 -6.38
CA LYS A 80 7.12 42.14 -6.64
C LYS A 80 8.09 41.10 -7.16
N GLN A 81 9.11 41.55 -7.89
CA GLN A 81 10.19 40.68 -8.33
C GLN A 81 10.90 40.05 -7.12
N PRO A 82 10.95 38.71 -7.01
CA PRO A 82 11.67 38.06 -5.91
C PRO A 82 13.18 38.35 -5.98
N PRO A 83 13.84 38.58 -4.83
CA PRO A 83 15.29 38.75 -4.79
C PRO A 83 16.01 37.46 -5.20
N ALA A 84 17.14 37.61 -5.89
CA ALA A 84 18.01 36.52 -6.33
C ALA A 84 18.91 35.98 -5.19
N ILE A 85 18.28 35.57 -4.08
CA ILE A 85 18.94 34.88 -2.97
C ILE A 85 18.77 33.36 -3.11
N ASN A 86 19.59 32.53 -2.47
CA ASN A 86 19.42 31.08 -2.54
C ASN A 86 18.36 30.59 -1.52
N ASP A 87 17.79 29.41 -1.76
CA ASP A 87 16.93 28.76 -0.78
C ASP A 87 17.74 28.16 0.37
N ILE A 88 17.10 28.02 1.52
CA ILE A 88 17.72 27.52 2.75
C ILE A 88 17.57 26.01 2.79
N GLU A 89 18.69 25.30 2.93
CA GLU A 89 18.67 23.86 3.12
C GLU A 89 18.33 23.51 4.58
N VAL A 90 17.20 22.85 4.79
CA VAL A 90 16.73 22.40 6.10
C VAL A 90 16.91 20.89 6.21
N LYS A 91 17.67 20.45 7.22
CA LYS A 91 17.83 19.02 7.55
C LYS A 91 16.58 18.47 8.20
N HIS A 92 16.23 17.23 7.84
CA HIS A 92 15.13 16.55 8.51
C HIS A 92 15.53 16.05 9.90
N SER A 93 14.54 15.85 10.75
CA SER A 93 14.69 15.34 12.12
C SER A 93 13.74 14.17 12.37
N LEU A 94 14.03 13.37 13.40
CA LEU A 94 13.14 12.33 13.91
C LEU A 94 11.97 12.91 14.72
N ASN A 95 12.09 14.16 15.19
CA ASN A 95 11.11 14.81 16.03
C ASN A 95 10.40 15.92 15.26
N GLY A 96 9.13 16.14 15.58
CA GLY A 96 8.31 17.20 15.01
C GLY A 96 6.88 17.13 15.49
N GLU A 97 6.04 17.99 14.91
CA GLU A 97 4.61 18.04 15.17
C GLU A 97 3.85 17.33 14.03
N VAL A 98 2.85 16.52 14.38
CA VAL A 98 1.96 15.87 13.44
C VAL A 98 0.53 16.33 13.71
N ILE A 99 -0.08 16.94 12.71
CA ILE A 99 -1.47 17.39 12.76
C ILE A 99 -2.30 16.53 11.82
N VAL A 100 -3.32 15.86 12.37
CA VAL A 100 -4.26 15.05 11.60
C VAL A 100 -5.61 15.74 11.61
N ASN A 101 -6.10 16.08 10.42
CA ASN A 101 -7.44 16.60 10.22
C ASN A 101 -8.29 15.56 9.52
N ALA A 102 -9.40 15.16 10.13
CA ALA A 102 -10.34 14.20 9.57
C ALA A 102 -11.65 14.91 9.22
N THR A 103 -12.10 14.70 7.98
CA THR A 103 -13.38 15.20 7.49
C THR A 103 -14.11 14.09 6.76
N THR A 104 -15.42 14.02 6.91
CA THR A 104 -16.25 13.08 6.17
C THR A 104 -16.41 13.58 4.73
N SER A 105 -15.74 12.93 3.79
CA SER A 105 -15.83 13.21 2.35
C SER A 105 -15.80 11.91 1.56
N ASN A 106 -16.35 11.91 0.35
CA ASN A 106 -16.32 10.75 -0.54
C ASN A 106 -14.89 10.49 -1.03
N GLY A 107 -14.16 9.60 -0.35
CA GLY A 107 -12.83 9.17 -0.76
C GLY A 107 -12.85 8.28 -2.00
N THR A 108 -11.68 8.12 -2.63
CA THR A 108 -11.51 7.29 -3.84
C THR A 108 -10.78 5.97 -3.57
N LYS A 109 -10.14 5.81 -2.41
CA LYS A 109 -9.50 4.54 -2.02
C LYS A 109 -10.34 3.79 -1.00
N PHE A 110 -10.88 2.66 -1.43
CA PHE A 110 -11.61 1.75 -0.56
C PHE A 110 -10.68 1.01 0.41
N ILE A 111 -11.02 1.00 1.68
CA ILE A 111 -10.26 0.36 2.76
C ILE A 111 -11.06 -0.82 3.32
N GLY A 112 -10.41 -1.95 3.58
CA GLY A 112 -11.05 -3.14 4.16
C GLY A 112 -11.83 -3.98 3.16
N LEU A 113 -11.79 -3.65 1.86
CA LEU A 113 -12.28 -4.54 0.81
C LEU A 113 -11.16 -5.48 0.34
N PRO A 114 -11.44 -6.77 0.13
CA PRO A 114 -10.48 -7.68 -0.46
C PRO A 114 -10.12 -7.17 -1.86
N THR A 115 -8.82 -6.95 -2.12
CA THR A 115 -8.29 -6.42 -3.39
C THR A 115 -8.64 -7.28 -4.62
N THR A 116 -9.20 -8.47 -4.40
CA THR A 116 -9.70 -9.39 -5.42
C THR A 116 -10.97 -8.88 -6.12
N VAL A 117 -11.79 -8.01 -5.53
CA VAL A 117 -13.00 -7.48 -6.20
C VAL A 117 -12.70 -6.37 -7.21
N PHE A 118 -11.62 -5.61 -7.03
CA PHE A 118 -11.18 -4.56 -7.96
C PHE A 118 -10.13 -5.04 -8.97
N SER A 119 -9.68 -6.29 -8.84
CA SER A 119 -8.90 -6.95 -9.88
C SER A 119 -9.85 -7.37 -10.99
N SER A 120 -10.28 -6.40 -11.81
CA SER A 120 -10.79 -6.70 -13.13
C SER A 120 -9.66 -7.32 -13.93
N ASN A 121 -9.49 -8.63 -13.83
CA ASN A 121 -8.88 -9.46 -14.86
C ASN A 121 -9.82 -9.44 -16.09
N LYS A 122 -10.04 -8.25 -16.67
CA LYS A 122 -10.31 -8.16 -18.09
C LYS A 122 -8.98 -8.47 -18.75
N ALA A 123 -8.89 -9.65 -19.34
CA ALA A 123 -7.82 -9.99 -20.26
C ALA A 123 -7.71 -8.88 -21.32
N SER A 124 -6.75 -7.98 -21.15
CA SER A 124 -6.35 -7.04 -22.19
C SER A 124 -5.66 -7.87 -23.26
N LYS A 125 -6.31 -8.05 -24.42
CA LYS A 125 -5.59 -8.43 -25.64
C LYS A 125 -4.61 -7.30 -25.95
N GLN A 126 -3.33 -7.49 -25.60
CA GLN A 126 -2.25 -6.62 -26.06
C GLN A 126 -1.84 -7.06 -27.46
N VAL A 127 -2.10 -6.20 -28.44
CA VAL A 127 -1.37 -6.16 -29.70
C VAL A 127 -0.08 -5.37 -29.42
N GLY A 128 1.07 -5.99 -29.64
CA GLY A 128 2.36 -5.30 -29.56
C GLY A 128 3.44 -6.13 -28.90
N THR A 129 4.21 -6.85 -29.73
CA THR A 129 5.43 -7.54 -29.37
C THR A 129 6.51 -6.56 -28.88
N VAL A 130 6.97 -6.67 -27.63
CA VAL A 130 8.40 -6.66 -27.30
C VAL A 130 8.62 -7.42 -25.98
N GLN A 131 9.43 -8.47 -26.06
CA GLN A 131 9.89 -9.25 -24.92
C GLN A 131 11.05 -8.53 -24.23
N SER A 132 10.94 -8.34 -22.92
CA SER A 132 12.08 -8.18 -22.02
C SER A 132 11.68 -8.66 -20.64
N VAL A 133 12.11 -9.88 -20.34
CA VAL A 133 12.06 -10.57 -19.06
C VAL A 133 12.93 -9.81 -18.04
N VAL A 134 12.31 -9.34 -16.96
CA VAL A 134 13.02 -9.08 -15.71
C VAL A 134 12.25 -9.76 -14.58
N ASN A 135 12.90 -10.79 -14.03
CA ASN A 135 12.44 -11.61 -12.93
C ASN A 135 12.01 -10.75 -11.74
N SER A 136 10.73 -10.76 -11.40
CA SER A 136 10.31 -10.55 -10.02
C SER A 136 10.81 -11.75 -9.23
N GLN A 137 11.87 -11.53 -8.46
CA GLN A 137 12.45 -12.51 -7.56
C GLN A 137 11.37 -12.98 -6.59
N ALA A 138 10.85 -14.18 -6.87
CA ALA A 138 10.15 -14.98 -5.89
C ALA A 138 11.06 -15.14 -4.68
N VAL A 139 10.58 -14.70 -3.52
CA VAL A 139 11.19 -15.07 -2.24
C VAL A 139 11.01 -16.58 -2.12
N ASN A 140 12.03 -17.29 -2.55
CA ASN A 140 12.16 -18.74 -2.43
C ASN A 140 12.50 -19.04 -0.98
N THR A 141 11.52 -18.94 -0.10
CA THR A 141 11.55 -19.67 1.17
C THR A 141 11.04 -21.05 0.84
N ALA A 142 11.90 -22.06 1.00
CA ALA A 142 11.50 -23.44 0.87
C ALA A 142 10.30 -23.65 1.81
N VAL A 143 9.13 -23.82 1.24
CA VAL A 143 7.90 -24.00 2.00
C VAL A 143 8.01 -25.34 2.73
N ASP A 144 8.01 -25.29 4.06
CA ASP A 144 8.22 -26.47 4.91
C ASP A 144 7.22 -27.59 4.60
N LYS A 145 7.66 -28.84 4.78
CA LYS A 145 6.84 -30.05 4.55
C LYS A 145 5.55 -30.07 5.37
N ASP A 146 5.54 -29.35 6.48
CA ASP A 146 4.37 -29.16 7.35
C ASP A 146 3.29 -28.31 6.66
N THR A 147 3.70 -27.32 5.87
CA THR A 147 2.79 -26.47 5.08
C THR A 147 2.15 -27.27 3.96
N GLU A 148 2.92 -28.12 3.27
CA GLU A 148 2.42 -29.04 2.24
C GLU A 148 1.34 -29.99 2.81
N THR A 149 1.61 -30.55 4.00
CA THR A 149 0.68 -31.45 4.70
C THR A 149 -0.61 -30.74 5.09
N TYR A 150 -0.50 -29.51 5.61
CA TYR A 150 -1.65 -28.69 5.97
C TYR A 150 -2.58 -28.44 4.77
N PHE A 151 -2.04 -28.03 3.62
CA PHE A 151 -2.86 -27.79 2.42
C PHE A 151 -3.51 -29.07 1.89
N ASN A 152 -2.80 -30.21 1.88
CA ASN A 152 -3.37 -31.49 1.45
C ASN A 152 -4.55 -31.93 2.35
N GLN A 153 -4.42 -31.75 3.67
CA GLN A 153 -5.48 -32.05 4.63
C GLN A 153 -6.68 -31.10 4.47
N ALA A 154 -6.43 -29.79 4.32
CA ALA A 154 -7.47 -28.79 4.14
C ALA A 154 -8.28 -29.01 2.85
N VAL A 155 -7.60 -29.32 1.75
CA VAL A 155 -8.25 -29.67 0.46
C VAL A 155 -9.12 -30.91 0.62
N THR A 156 -8.61 -31.96 1.27
CA THR A 156 -9.36 -33.20 1.50
C THR A 156 -10.58 -32.95 2.39
N LYS A 157 -10.45 -32.14 3.45
CA LYS A 157 -11.56 -31.77 4.33
C LYS A 157 -12.64 -30.98 3.60
N ALA A 158 -12.26 -30.03 2.75
CA ALA A 158 -13.20 -29.26 1.94
C ALA A 158 -13.95 -30.13 0.93
N LEU A 159 -13.26 -31.07 0.27
CA LEU A 159 -13.88 -32.03 -0.66
C LEU A 159 -14.86 -32.99 0.05
N LYS A 160 -14.52 -33.48 1.26
CA LYS A 160 -15.44 -34.27 2.09
C LYS A 160 -16.68 -33.48 2.49
N ALA A 161 -16.53 -32.18 2.77
CA ALA A 161 -17.62 -31.27 3.05
C ALA A 161 -18.45 -30.87 1.81
N LYS A 162 -18.11 -31.40 0.61
CA LYS A 162 -18.68 -31.02 -0.69
C LYS A 162 -18.50 -29.52 -1.03
N ASP A 163 -17.57 -28.84 -0.37
CA ASP A 163 -17.26 -27.44 -0.61
C ASP A 163 -16.13 -27.30 -1.64
N ILE A 164 -16.52 -27.40 -2.91
CA ILE A 164 -15.59 -27.39 -4.05
C ILE A 164 -14.93 -26.01 -4.20
N ASN A 165 -15.65 -24.93 -3.91
CA ASN A 165 -15.13 -23.56 -4.00
C ASN A 165 -13.99 -23.33 -3.00
N LYS A 166 -14.17 -23.78 -1.76
CA LYS A 166 -13.13 -23.71 -0.73
C LYS A 166 -11.94 -24.60 -1.07
N ALA A 167 -12.17 -25.80 -1.60
CA ALA A 167 -11.11 -26.69 -2.04
C ALA A 167 -10.27 -26.05 -3.17
N MET A 168 -10.90 -25.39 -4.14
CA MET A 168 -10.21 -24.70 -5.25
C MET A 168 -9.38 -23.51 -4.76
N ASN A 169 -9.92 -22.72 -3.83
CA ASN A 169 -9.17 -21.59 -3.25
C ASN A 169 -7.92 -22.07 -2.49
N LEU A 170 -8.02 -23.16 -1.74
CA LEU A 170 -6.88 -23.75 -1.03
C LEU A 170 -5.80 -24.29 -1.97
N VAL A 171 -6.19 -24.82 -3.14
CA VAL A 171 -5.25 -25.25 -4.19
C VAL A 171 -4.51 -24.06 -4.80
N ASN A 172 -5.24 -23.00 -5.16
CA ASN A 172 -4.63 -21.80 -5.76
C ASN A 172 -3.66 -21.12 -4.80
N GLU A 173 -3.98 -21.11 -3.50
CA GLU A 173 -3.12 -20.54 -2.48
C GLU A 173 -1.84 -21.38 -2.29
N ALA A 174 -1.96 -22.70 -2.30
CA ALA A 174 -0.79 -23.59 -2.27
C ALA A 174 0.12 -23.40 -3.50
N GLU A 175 -0.46 -23.23 -4.69
CA GLU A 175 0.30 -22.99 -5.92
C GLU A 175 1.04 -21.65 -5.92
N ARG A 176 0.44 -20.62 -5.32
CA ARG A 176 1.07 -19.31 -5.10
C ARG A 176 2.32 -19.43 -4.22
N LEU A 177 2.31 -20.39 -3.30
CA LEU A 177 3.44 -20.75 -2.43
C LEU A 177 4.42 -21.73 -3.10
N GLY A 178 4.21 -22.10 -4.38
CA GLY A 178 5.07 -23.03 -5.11
C GLY A 178 4.81 -24.52 -4.80
N LEU A 179 3.77 -24.84 -4.02
CA LEU A 179 3.40 -26.21 -3.68
C LEU A 179 2.53 -26.82 -4.78
N LYS A 180 2.99 -27.93 -5.38
CA LYS A 180 2.28 -28.62 -6.48
C LYS A 180 1.42 -29.80 -6.01
N SER A 181 1.65 -30.33 -4.81
CA SER A 181 0.92 -31.50 -4.29
C SER A 181 -0.57 -31.26 -4.08
N PRO A 182 -1.05 -30.08 -3.59
CA PRO A 182 -2.47 -29.92 -3.27
C PRO A 182 -3.36 -29.96 -4.50
N ARG A 183 -2.87 -29.47 -5.66
CA ARG A 183 -3.56 -29.62 -6.95
C ARG A 183 -3.71 -31.08 -7.36
N GLN A 184 -2.67 -31.88 -7.18
CA GLN A 184 -2.70 -33.31 -7.50
C GLN A 184 -3.67 -34.07 -6.58
N THR A 185 -3.67 -33.74 -5.28
CA THR A 185 -4.61 -34.29 -4.30
C THR A 185 -6.06 -33.95 -4.67
N PHE A 186 -6.32 -32.69 -5.05
CA PHE A 186 -7.64 -32.24 -5.50
C PHE A 186 -8.11 -33.03 -6.74
N LEU A 187 -7.29 -33.11 -7.78
CA LEU A 187 -7.64 -33.81 -9.02
C LEU A 187 -7.91 -35.30 -8.78
N LYS A 188 -7.07 -35.97 -7.98
CA LYS A 188 -7.29 -37.38 -7.60
C LYS A 188 -8.62 -37.58 -6.89
N GLN A 189 -8.96 -36.73 -5.93
CA GLN A 189 -10.17 -36.87 -5.11
C GLN A 189 -11.44 -36.50 -5.87
N VAL A 190 -11.36 -35.58 -6.83
CA VAL A 190 -12.49 -35.24 -7.71
C VAL A 190 -12.71 -36.30 -8.79
N SER A 191 -11.64 -36.96 -9.28
CA SER A 191 -11.75 -38.06 -10.25
C SER A 191 -12.19 -39.40 -9.65
N LEU A 192 -12.15 -39.53 -8.32
CA LEU A 192 -12.56 -40.74 -7.59
C LEU A 192 -14.06 -40.77 -7.24
N LYS A 193 -14.83 -39.84 -7.81
CA LYS A 193 -16.25 -39.63 -7.54
C LYS A 193 -17.06 -39.74 -8.83
#